data_AF-A0AAD9TMS5-F1
#
_entry.id   AF-A0AAD9TMS5-F1
#
_cell.length_a   1.000
_cell.length_b   1.000
_cell.length_c   1.000
_cell.angle_alpha   90.00
_cell.angle_beta   90.00
_cell.angle_gamma   90.00
#
_symmetry.space_group_name_H-M   'P 1'
#
loop_
_entity.id
_entity.type
_entity.pdbx_description
1 polymer ?
#
loop_
_entity_poly.entity_id
_entity_poly.type
_entity_poly.pdbx_seq_one_letter_code
_entity_poly.pdbx_strand_id
1 'polypeptide(L)'
;MLDFRVVRIWGMGGIGKTTIAETFFDQISIKFEGCCFCRNVREESKKCGGLVRLQKEIISEILEEEIPKSGTLNIPTFVKRRLQKKKVLIVLDDVDNSKQLESLVGGVDQFGPGSRVIITTRDKQLLGPYVRHNIYKVESLMY
;
A
#
# COMPACT_ATOMS: atom_id res chain seq x y z
N MET A 1 -9.03 -11.56 16.32
CA MET A 1 -7.61 -11.33 15.99
C MET A 1 -7.59 -10.59 14.66
N LEU A 2 -7.06 -9.36 14.59
CA LEU A 2 -7.05 -8.59 13.34
C LEU A 2 -6.05 -9.24 12.36
N ASP A 3 -6.54 -9.89 11.30
CA ASP A 3 -5.71 -10.48 10.24
C ASP A 3 -5.31 -9.41 9.20
N PHE A 4 -4.75 -8.30 9.68
CA PHE A 4 -4.13 -7.29 8.83
C PHE A 4 -2.65 -7.64 8.65
N ARG A 5 -2.22 -7.89 7.42
CA ARG A 5 -0.83 -8.29 7.14
C ARG A 5 -0.15 -7.30 6.23
N VAL A 6 0.99 -6.81 6.69
CA VAL A 6 1.93 -6.05 5.85
C VAL A 6 3.07 -6.98 5.45
N VAL A 7 3.38 -7.03 4.15
CA VAL A 7 4.52 -7.75 3.59
C VAL A 7 5.46 -6.74 2.95
N ARG A 8 6.75 -6.85 3.26
CA ARG A 8 7.77 -5.95 2.70
C ARG A 8 8.67 -6.70 1.75
N ILE A 9 8.75 -6.23 0.52
CA ILE A 9 9.70 -6.69 -0.49
C ILE A 9 10.84 -5.67 -0.54
N TRP A 10 12.02 -6.07 -0.09
CA TRP A 10 13.18 -5.20 0.03
C TRP A 10 14.37 -5.69 -0.81
N GLY A 11 15.20 -4.78 -1.29
CA GLY A 11 16.37 -5.08 -2.12
C GLY A 11 16.85 -3.88 -2.93
N MET A 12 18.02 -4.02 -3.57
CA MET A 12 18.65 -2.96 -4.37
C MET A 12 17.77 -2.47 -5.54
N GLY A 13 18.11 -1.31 -6.11
CA GLY A 13 17.46 -0.82 -7.34
C GLY A 13 17.64 -1.81 -8.50
N GLY A 14 16.66 -1.91 -9.39
CA GLY A 14 16.73 -2.78 -10.59
C GLY A 14 16.57 -4.28 -10.34
N ILE A 15 16.50 -4.74 -9.09
CA ILE A 15 16.49 -6.18 -8.74
C ILE A 15 15.15 -6.91 -8.99
N GLY A 16 14.13 -6.23 -9.53
CA GLY A 16 12.83 -6.85 -9.85
C GLY A 16 11.77 -6.86 -8.73
N LYS A 17 11.91 -6.06 -7.67
CA LYS A 17 10.91 -5.98 -6.57
C LYS A 17 9.49 -5.67 -7.05
N THR A 18 9.36 -4.66 -7.90
CA THR A 18 8.08 -4.21 -8.47
C THR A 18 7.44 -5.34 -9.28
N THR A 19 8.23 -6.04 -10.10
CA THR A 19 7.78 -7.19 -10.89
C THR A 19 7.27 -8.33 -10.01
N ILE A 20 7.95 -8.63 -8.90
CA ILE A 20 7.49 -9.65 -7.94
C ILE A 20 6.16 -9.21 -7.31
N ALA A 21 6.05 -7.95 -6.87
CA ALA A 21 4.83 -7.43 -6.26
C ALA A 21 3.64 -7.44 -7.23
N GLU A 22 3.88 -7.09 -8.50
CA GLU A 22 2.90 -7.13 -9.59
C GLU A 22 2.42 -8.55 -9.87
N THR A 23 3.36 -9.49 -10.00
CA THR A 23 3.02 -10.91 -10.19
C THR A 23 2.14 -11.43 -9.04
N PHE A 24 2.47 -11.10 -7.80
CA PHE A 24 1.64 -11.47 -6.65
C PHE A 24 0.26 -10.81 -6.69
N PHE A 25 0.19 -9.52 -7.02
CA PHE A 25 -1.05 -8.78 -7.12
C PHE A 25 -2.00 -9.43 -8.12
N ASP A 26 -1.51 -9.72 -9.33
CA ASP A 26 -2.31 -10.34 -10.39
C ASP A 26 -2.82 -11.73 -9.99
N GLN A 27 -1.98 -12.52 -9.30
CA GLN A 27 -2.34 -13.88 -8.89
C GLN A 27 -3.37 -13.95 -7.77
N ILE A 28 -3.40 -12.96 -6.86
CA ILE A 28 -4.19 -13.07 -5.62
C ILE A 28 -5.31 -12.03 -5.51
N SER A 29 -5.34 -11.00 -6.37
CA SER A 29 -6.35 -9.93 -6.35
C SER A 29 -7.78 -10.46 -6.35
N ILE A 30 -8.05 -11.54 -7.09
CA ILE A 30 -9.37 -12.20 -7.17
C ILE A 30 -9.91 -12.69 -5.81
N LYS A 31 -9.05 -12.81 -4.78
CA LYS A 31 -9.43 -13.23 -3.43
C LYS A 31 -9.85 -12.06 -2.52
N PHE A 32 -9.86 -10.84 -3.05
CA PHE A 32 -10.14 -9.60 -2.32
C PHE A 32 -11.30 -8.87 -2.98
N GLU A 33 -12.02 -8.09 -2.19
CA GLU A 33 -13.19 -7.35 -2.64
C GLU A 33 -12.82 -6.01 -3.28
N GLY A 34 -11.62 -5.49 -2.99
CA GLY A 34 -11.08 -4.26 -3.58
C GLY A 34 -9.57 -4.33 -3.63
N CYS A 35 -8.98 -3.87 -4.73
CA CYS A 35 -7.55 -3.94 -4.95
C CYS A 35 -7.02 -2.61 -5.47
N CYS A 36 -5.78 -2.28 -5.12
CA CYS A 36 -5.09 -1.12 -5.71
C CYS A 36 -3.59 -1.39 -5.85
N PHE A 37 -3.03 -1.03 -7.00
CA PHE A 37 -1.58 -1.01 -7.22
C PHE A 37 -1.09 0.43 -7.38
N CYS A 38 -0.56 0.99 -6.30
CA CYS A 38 -0.06 2.35 -6.27
C CYS A 38 1.42 2.39 -6.69
N ARG A 39 1.68 2.86 -7.92
CA ARG A 39 3.02 2.92 -8.52
C ARG A 39 3.79 4.18 -8.11
N ASN A 40 5.12 4.07 -8.05
CA ASN A 40 6.05 5.19 -7.91
C ASN A 40 5.73 6.12 -6.71
N VAL A 41 5.37 5.56 -5.56
CA VAL A 41 4.92 6.31 -4.37
C VAL A 41 5.93 7.38 -3.97
N ARG A 42 7.23 7.07 -3.97
CA ARG A 42 8.30 8.02 -3.69
C ARG A 42 8.30 9.24 -4.60
N GLU A 43 8.04 9.06 -5.89
CA GLU A 43 8.09 10.16 -6.86
C GLU A 43 6.78 10.95 -6.87
N GLU A 44 5.65 10.24 -6.88
CA GLU A 44 4.32 10.86 -6.90
C GLU A 44 4.04 11.65 -5.62
N SER A 45 4.48 11.16 -4.46
CA SER A 45 4.29 11.86 -3.17
C SER A 45 5.01 13.21 -3.07
N LYS A 46 6.04 13.45 -3.89
CA LYS A 46 6.80 14.71 -3.91
C LYS A 46 6.11 15.81 -4.72
N LYS A 47 5.13 15.47 -5.55
CA LYS A 47 4.36 16.44 -6.32
C LYS A 47 3.47 17.27 -5.39
N CYS A 48 3.10 18.48 -5.81
CA CYS A 48 2.17 19.32 -5.05
C CYS A 48 0.85 18.57 -4.82
N GLY A 49 0.49 18.33 -3.55
CA GLY A 49 -0.69 17.52 -3.18
C GLY A 49 -0.58 16.03 -3.52
N GLY A 50 0.61 15.51 -3.82
CA GLY A 50 0.84 14.14 -4.29
C GLY A 50 0.29 13.07 -3.37
N LEU A 51 0.57 13.14 -2.06
CA LEU A 51 0.03 12.20 -1.08
C LEU A 51 -1.50 12.20 -1.02
N VAL A 52 -2.13 13.37 -1.12
CA VAL A 52 -3.60 13.49 -1.14
C VAL A 52 -4.18 12.83 -2.39
N ARG A 53 -3.53 13.02 -3.54
CA ARG A 53 -3.94 12.38 -4.79
C ARG A 53 -3.83 10.85 -4.70
N LEU A 54 -2.68 10.34 -4.28
CA LEU A 54 -2.45 8.89 -4.14
C LEU A 54 -3.43 8.26 -3.15
N GLN A 55 -3.70 8.90 -2.00
CA GLN A 55 -4.68 8.39 -1.03
C GLN A 55 -6.07 8.24 -1.65
N LYS A 56 -6.51 9.22 -2.44
CA LYS A 56 -7.81 9.16 -3.11
C LYS A 56 -7.87 8.13 -4.23
N GLU A 57 -6.78 7.98 -4.98
CA GLU A 57 -6.66 6.96 -6.02
C GLU A 57 -6.83 5.57 -5.41
N ILE A 58 -6.13 5.29 -4.30
CA ILE A 58 -6.30 4.04 -3.54
C ILE A 58 -7.75 3.84 -3.10
N ILE A 59 -8.37 4.84 -2.48
CA ILE A 59 -9.75 4.72 -2.00
C ILE A 59 -10.72 4.53 -3.16
N SER A 60 -10.50 5.23 -4.27
CA SER A 60 -11.35 5.18 -5.46
C SER A 60 -11.30 3.80 -6.12
N GLU A 61 -10.10 3.23 -6.28
CA GLU A 61 -9.93 1.87 -6.81
C GLU A 61 -10.55 0.82 -5.88
N ILE A 62 -10.36 0.95 -4.56
CA ILE A 62 -10.92 0.00 -3.59
C ILE A 62 -12.45 0.07 -3.54
N LEU A 63 -13.04 1.27 -3.59
CA LEU A 63 -14.48 1.45 -3.46
C LEU A 63 -15.20 1.44 -4.81
N GLU A 64 -14.47 1.47 -5.93
CA GLU A 64 -14.98 1.61 -7.29
C GLU A 64 -15.86 2.86 -7.46
N GLU A 65 -15.47 3.94 -6.79
CA GLU A 65 -16.22 5.20 -6.73
C GLU A 65 -15.30 6.41 -6.81
N GLU A 66 -15.78 7.50 -7.41
CA GLU A 66 -15.07 8.78 -7.34
C GLU A 66 -15.18 9.38 -5.93
N ILE A 67 -14.03 9.69 -5.35
CA ILE A 67 -13.96 10.39 -4.07
C ILE A 67 -13.93 11.90 -4.30
N PRO A 68 -14.83 12.68 -3.67
CA PRO A 68 -14.86 14.13 -3.81
C PRO A 68 -13.48 14.77 -3.60
N LYS A 69 -13.17 15.79 -4.41
CA LYS A 69 -11.90 16.50 -4.35
C LYS A 69 -11.80 17.34 -3.06
N SER A 70 -11.35 16.72 -1.97
CA SER A 70 -10.91 17.41 -0.75
C SER A 70 -9.41 17.69 -0.79
N GLY A 71 -8.94 18.91 -0.50
CA GLY A 71 -7.50 19.24 -0.49
C GLY A 71 -6.69 18.62 0.66
N THR A 72 -7.26 17.64 1.38
CA THR A 72 -6.74 17.14 2.66
C THR A 72 -6.62 15.61 2.65
N LEU A 73 -5.80 15.07 3.57
CA LEU A 73 -5.66 13.63 3.81
C LEU A 73 -6.81 13.05 4.67
N ASN A 74 -7.81 13.87 5.00
CA ASN A 74 -8.92 13.45 5.86
C ASN A 74 -9.90 12.62 5.04
N ILE A 75 -10.03 11.35 5.41
CA ILE A 75 -11.01 10.43 4.85
C ILE A 75 -12.36 10.67 5.55
N PRO A 76 -13.44 10.99 4.82
CA PRO A 76 -14.76 11.16 5.43
C PRO A 76 -15.21 9.91 6.22
N THR A 77 -15.89 10.10 7.34
CA THR A 77 -16.26 9.00 8.25
C THR A 77 -17.07 7.89 7.56
N PHE A 78 -17.95 8.24 6.63
CA PHE A 78 -18.73 7.26 5.87
C PHE A 78 -17.85 6.42 4.94
N VAL A 79 -16.83 7.03 4.31
CA VAL A 79 -15.82 6.34 3.49
C VAL A 79 -15.00 5.40 4.37
N LYS A 80 -14.52 5.88 5.52
CA LYS A 80 -13.77 5.05 6.49
C LYS A 80 -14.58 3.82 6.91
N ARG A 81 -15.87 3.98 7.25
CA ARG A 81 -16.76 2.87 7.63
C ARG A 81 -16.95 1.83 6.51
N ARG A 82 -16.87 2.23 5.25
CA ARG A 82 -16.96 1.31 4.10
C ARG A 82 -15.65 0.54 3.92
N LEU A 83 -14.50 1.23 3.97
CA LEU A 83 -13.18 0.61 3.90
C LEU A 83 -13.00 -0.44 5.00
N GLN A 84 -13.45 -0.14 6.23
CA GLN A 84 -13.42 -1.04 7.38
C GLN A 84 -14.23 -2.34 7.22
N LYS A 85 -15.11 -2.43 6.22
CA LYS A 85 -15.92 -3.62 5.94
C LYS A 85 -15.43 -4.41 4.73
N LYS A 86 -14.45 -3.88 4.00
CA LYS A 86 -13.98 -4.45 2.73
C LYS A 86 -12.62 -5.12 2.94
N LYS A 87 -12.49 -6.36 2.50
CA LYS A 87 -11.22 -7.09 2.48
C LYS A 87 -10.41 -6.65 1.27
N VAL A 88 -9.30 -5.94 1.49
CA VAL A 88 -8.56 -5.28 0.40
C VAL A 88 -7.14 -5.80 0.20
N LEU A 89 -6.63 -5.68 -1.01
CA LEU A 89 -5.22 -5.89 -1.36
C LEU A 89 -4.62 -4.60 -1.91
N ILE A 90 -3.59 -4.07 -1.24
CA ILE A 90 -2.93 -2.83 -1.66
C ILE A 90 -1.45 -3.12 -1.91
N VAL A 91 -0.93 -2.70 -3.06
CA VAL A 91 0.52 -2.63 -3.31
C VAL A 91 0.94 -1.17 -3.29
N LEU A 92 1.95 -0.86 -2.48
CA LEU A 92 2.62 0.43 -2.47
C LEU A 92 4.04 0.25 -3.01
N ASP A 93 4.29 0.74 -4.22
CA ASP A 93 5.55 0.56 -4.91
C ASP A 93 6.51 1.74 -4.71
N ASP A 94 7.78 1.43 -4.45
CA ASP A 94 8.88 2.36 -4.19
C ASP A 94 8.59 3.32 -3.02
N VAL A 95 8.24 2.78 -1.84
CA VAL A 95 8.06 3.57 -0.61
C VAL A 95 9.43 3.86 0.02
N ASP A 96 9.71 5.13 0.34
CA ASP A 96 11.00 5.60 0.88
C ASP A 96 10.93 6.35 2.21
N ASN A 97 9.72 6.54 2.79
CA ASN A 97 9.57 6.93 4.19
C ASN A 97 8.27 6.43 4.82
N SER A 98 8.22 6.39 6.17
CA SER A 98 7.05 5.92 6.92
C SER A 98 5.82 6.82 6.77
N LYS A 99 6.02 8.14 6.55
CA LYS A 99 4.92 9.10 6.39
C LYS A 99 4.07 8.79 5.16
N GLN A 100 4.66 8.31 4.07
CA GLN A 100 3.92 7.81 2.91
C GLN A 100 2.98 6.68 3.33
N LEU A 101 3.48 5.68 4.06
CA LEU A 101 2.67 4.56 4.51
C LEU A 101 1.51 5.03 5.42
N GLU A 102 1.82 5.79 6.46
CA GLU A 102 0.80 6.32 7.40
C GLU A 102 -0.26 7.16 6.67
N SER A 103 0.13 7.95 5.66
CA SER A 103 -0.81 8.80 4.92
C SER A 103 -1.72 7.99 3.97
N LEU A 104 -1.21 6.90 3.38
CA LEU A 104 -1.91 6.14 2.34
C LEU A 104 -2.78 5.01 2.90
N VAL A 105 -2.29 4.28 3.90
CA VAL A 105 -3.00 3.11 4.47
C VAL A 105 -3.41 3.29 5.93
N GLY A 106 -3.01 4.40 6.56
CA GLY A 106 -3.38 4.74 7.94
C GLY A 106 -2.98 3.67 8.95
N GLY A 107 -3.90 3.39 9.88
CA GLY A 107 -3.73 2.43 10.96
C GLY A 107 -4.20 1.01 10.61
N VAL A 108 -3.91 0.07 11.51
CA VAL A 108 -4.31 -1.36 11.42
C VAL A 108 -5.83 -1.54 11.33
N ASP A 109 -6.61 -0.54 11.74
CA ASP A 109 -8.08 -0.51 11.76
C ASP A 109 -8.70 0.15 10.51
N GLN A 110 -7.90 0.53 9.50
CA GLN A 110 -8.42 1.25 8.33
C GLN A 110 -9.26 0.36 7.40
N PHE A 111 -8.96 -0.94 7.34
CA PHE A 111 -9.57 -1.88 6.40
C PHE A 111 -10.19 -3.09 7.09
N GLY A 112 -11.02 -3.82 6.35
CA GLY A 112 -11.69 -5.02 6.87
C GLY A 112 -10.73 -6.18 7.17
N PRO A 113 -11.17 -7.17 7.97
CA PRO A 113 -10.37 -8.35 8.29
C PRO A 113 -9.89 -9.11 7.04
N GLY A 114 -8.66 -9.64 7.10
CA GLY A 114 -8.05 -10.39 6.00
C GLY A 114 -7.40 -9.51 4.93
N SER A 115 -7.43 -8.19 5.09
CA SER A 115 -6.77 -7.22 4.20
C SER A 115 -5.25 -7.34 4.25
N ARG A 116 -4.61 -7.05 3.12
CA ARG A 116 -3.15 -7.16 2.96
C ARG A 116 -2.56 -5.93 2.29
N VAL A 117 -1.41 -5.49 2.79
CA VAL A 117 -0.61 -4.43 2.18
C VAL A 117 0.75 -5.00 1.82
N ILE A 118 1.15 -4.88 0.55
CA ILE A 118 2.47 -5.24 0.06
C ILE A 118 3.23 -3.94 -0.21
N ILE A 119 4.46 -3.85 0.28
CA ILE A 119 5.30 -2.66 0.13
C ILE A 119 6.58 -3.07 -0.57
N THR A 120 6.92 -2.42 -1.68
CA THR A 120 8.28 -2.51 -2.23
C THR A 120 9.10 -1.33 -1.72
N THR A 121 10.34 -1.59 -1.30
CA THR A 121 11.22 -0.54 -0.80
C THR A 121 12.69 -0.87 -1.00
N ARG A 122 13.53 0.16 -1.10
CA ARG A 122 15.00 0.01 -1.06
C ARG A 122 15.55 0.16 0.35
N ASP A 123 14.75 0.67 1.28
CA ASP A 123 15.16 0.91 2.66
C ASP A 123 14.69 -0.22 3.57
N LYS A 124 15.66 -0.93 4.15
CA LYS A 124 15.42 -2.00 5.12
C LYS A 124 14.85 -1.44 6.42
N GLN A 125 15.23 -0.23 6.80
CA GLN A 125 14.91 0.43 8.06
C GLN A 125 13.63 1.28 8.01
N LEU A 126 13.01 1.43 6.83
CA LEU A 126 11.81 2.23 6.55
C LEU A 126 10.67 2.11 7.57
N LEU A 127 10.62 1.02 8.35
CA LEU A 127 9.59 0.78 9.33
C LEU A 127 10.22 0.39 10.67
N GLY A 128 10.24 1.37 11.58
CA GLY A 128 10.28 1.15 13.03
C GLY A 128 9.01 0.44 13.51
N PRO A 129 8.41 0.78 14.68
CA PRO A 129 7.53 -0.07 15.49
C PRO A 129 6.25 -0.65 14.85
N TYR A 130 5.94 -0.38 13.58
CA TYR A 130 4.71 -0.81 12.91
C TYR A 130 4.63 -2.26 12.45
N VAL A 131 5.72 -3.02 12.24
CA VAL A 131 5.57 -4.37 11.65
C VAL A 131 6.68 -5.35 12.08
N ARG A 132 6.36 -6.22 13.04
CA ARG A 132 7.13 -7.43 13.41
C ARG A 132 6.99 -8.60 12.43
N HIS A 133 6.44 -8.42 11.23
CA HIS A 133 6.05 -9.53 10.36
C HIS A 133 6.46 -9.33 8.89
N ASN A 134 7.13 -10.36 8.36
CA ASN A 134 7.34 -10.71 6.95
C ASN A 134 8.08 -9.68 6.06
N ILE A 135 9.41 -9.67 6.21
CA ILE A 135 10.34 -9.04 5.25
C ILE A 135 10.85 -10.11 4.28
N TYR A 136 10.62 -9.91 2.99
CA TYR A 136 11.19 -10.69 1.89
C TYR A 136 12.33 -9.88 1.25
N LYS A 137 13.56 -10.38 1.38
CA LYS A 137 14.73 -9.80 0.70
C LYS A 137 14.83 -10.41 -0.70
N VAL A 138 14.84 -9.57 -1.72
CA VAL A 138 15.17 -9.96 -3.09
C VAL A 138 16.68 -9.94 -3.24
N GLU A 139 17.25 -11.08 -3.61
CA GLU A 139 18.68 -11.26 -3.81
C GLU A 139 19.00 -11.18 -5.30
N SER A 140 20.23 -10.76 -5.62
CA SER A 140 20.70 -10.80 -7.00
C SER A 140 20.89 -12.25 -7.41
N LEU A 141 20.44 -12.57 -8.62
CA LEU A 141 20.91 -13.76 -9.30
C LEU A 141 22.38 -13.49 -9.64
N MET A 142 23.29 -14.15 -8.91
CA MET A 142 24.69 -14.21 -9.32
C MET A 142 24.76 -15.26 -10.44
N TYR A 143 25.12 -14.82 -11.65
CA TYR A 143 25.45 -15.70 -12.78
C TYR A 143 26.97 -15.80 -12.88
#